data_AF-A0A819H2W6-F1
#
_entry.id   AF-A0A819H2W6-F1
#
_cell.length_a   1.000
_cell.length_b   1.000
_cell.length_c   1.000
_cell.angle_alpha   90.00
_cell.angle_beta   90.00
_cell.angle_gamma   90.00
#
_symmetry.space_group_name_H-M   'P 1'
#
loop_
_entity.id
_entity.type
_entity.pdbx_description
1 polymer ?
#
loop_
_entity_poly.entity_id
_entity_poly.type
_entity_poly.pdbx_seq_one_letter_code
_entity_poly.pdbx_strand_id
1 'polypeptide(L)'
;YCERPQCGVVSCLTCRKACPRLKNDYPTDEELAEMERHFICAELADDKQIVDDCLELGQKVPCPQCGLAGRKDHACTHMACPTCAQLWCYFCGKKVEDGTDEKYAHNVDWNCNPNRCPMYLRQIADVDDRWPDNEEDCLVRFHRIRTLGLLREAFDKLGQNRMDELDRHFNIISSSDFTWDEILHEDLTLIRCTDSSGTRCGS
;
A
#
# COMPACT_ATOMS: atom_id res chain seq x y z
N TYR A 1 -1.53 10.61 -25.98
CA TYR A 1 -0.98 11.85 -26.56
C TYR A 1 -1.91 12.33 -27.66
N CYS A 2 -2.15 13.64 -27.76
CA CYS A 2 -3.01 14.18 -28.82
C CYS A 2 -2.22 14.27 -30.12
N GLU A 3 -2.62 13.52 -31.14
CA GLU A 3 -1.95 13.49 -32.45
C GLU A 3 -2.29 14.71 -33.33
N ARG A 4 -3.15 15.61 -32.85
CA ARG A 4 -3.51 16.82 -33.61
C ARG A 4 -2.33 17.79 -33.59
N PRO A 5 -1.77 18.17 -34.75
CA PRO A 5 -0.64 19.12 -34.83
C PRO A 5 -0.95 20.48 -34.20
N GLN A 6 -2.25 20.82 -34.11
CA GLN A 6 -2.75 22.07 -33.54
C GLN A 6 -3.04 21.98 -32.03
N CYS A 7 -2.78 20.84 -31.39
CA CYS A 7 -2.98 20.71 -29.95
C CYS A 7 -1.94 21.57 -29.21
N GLY A 8 -2.39 22.70 -28.66
CA GLY A 8 -1.57 23.63 -27.88
C GLY A 8 -1.36 23.20 -26.43
N VAL A 9 -1.73 21.97 -26.07
CA VAL A 9 -1.62 21.45 -24.70
C VAL A 9 -0.96 20.09 -24.68
N VAL A 10 -0.21 19.81 -23.63
CA VAL A 10 0.36 18.51 -23.28
C VAL A 10 -0.10 18.14 -21.87
N SER A 11 -0.16 16.86 -21.52
CA SER A 11 -0.47 16.47 -20.13
C SER A 11 0.81 16.20 -19.37
N CYS A 12 0.94 16.76 -18.16
CA CYS A 12 1.99 16.35 -17.23
C CYS A 12 1.86 14.86 -16.94
N LEU A 13 2.97 14.11 -17.01
CA LEU A 13 2.93 12.66 -16.79
C LEU A 13 2.74 12.29 -15.32
N THR A 14 3.11 13.19 -14.40
CA THR A 14 3.00 13.02 -12.94
C THR A 14 1.59 13.35 -12.43
N CYS A 15 1.09 14.56 -12.70
CA CYS A 15 -0.20 15.01 -12.16
C CYS A 15 -1.38 14.90 -13.14
N ARG A 16 -1.12 14.52 -14.41
CA ARG A 16 -2.11 14.39 -15.49
C ARG A 16 -2.88 15.68 -15.86
N LYS A 17 -2.55 16.83 -15.25
CA LYS A 17 -3.10 18.13 -15.64
C LYS A 17 -2.63 18.51 -17.05
N ALA A 18 -3.50 19.21 -17.77
CA ALA A 18 -3.13 19.83 -19.05
C ALA A 18 -2.20 21.02 -18.76
N CYS A 19 -1.14 21.14 -19.55
CA CYS A 19 -0.14 22.19 -19.50
C CYS A 19 -0.03 22.82 -20.90
N PRO A 20 0.28 24.11 -21.01
CA PRO A 20 0.52 24.74 -22.31
C PRO A 20 1.72 24.08 -22.99
N ARG A 21 1.60 23.85 -24.30
CA ARG A 21 2.73 23.47 -25.13
C ARG A 21 3.45 24.75 -25.53
N LEU A 22 4.67 24.95 -25.04
CA LEU A 22 5.50 26.07 -25.48
C LEU A 22 5.61 26.07 -27.01
N LYS A 23 5.11 27.12 -27.64
CA LYS A 23 5.38 27.40 -29.05
C LYS A 23 6.77 28.02 -29.16
N ASN A 24 7.45 27.80 -30.28
CA ASN A 24 8.86 28.15 -30.48
C ASN A 24 9.18 29.65 -30.39
N ASP A 25 8.20 30.56 -30.45
CA ASP A 25 8.54 31.97 -30.67
C ASP A 25 8.44 32.83 -29.40
N TYR A 26 7.32 32.93 -28.67
CA TYR A 26 7.28 33.70 -27.39
C TYR A 26 6.11 33.25 -26.49
N PRO A 27 6.35 32.52 -25.38
CA PRO A 27 5.30 32.24 -24.40
C PRO A 27 4.90 33.51 -23.62
N THR A 28 3.65 33.57 -23.18
CA THR A 28 3.21 34.65 -22.29
C THR A 28 3.78 34.45 -20.88
N ASP A 29 3.87 35.53 -20.09
CA ASP A 29 4.31 35.45 -18.68
C ASP A 29 3.42 34.50 -17.86
N GLU A 30 2.13 34.40 -18.20
CA GLU A 30 1.18 33.49 -17.56
C GLU A 30 1.47 32.01 -17.92
N GLU A 31 1.77 31.72 -19.19
CA GLU A 31 2.16 30.37 -19.64
C GLU A 31 3.49 29.93 -19.02
N LEU A 32 4.46 30.84 -18.90
CA LEU A 32 5.72 30.60 -18.20
C LEU A 32 5.48 30.29 -16.72
N ALA A 33 4.71 31.11 -16.02
CA ALA A 33 4.37 30.88 -14.61
C ALA A 33 3.62 29.54 -14.41
N GLU A 34 2.73 29.16 -15.32
CA GLU A 34 2.02 27.88 -15.23
C GLU A 34 2.94 26.68 -15.43
N MET A 35 3.89 26.77 -16.36
CA MET A 35 4.85 25.72 -16.59
C MET A 35 5.89 25.65 -15.48
N GLU A 36 6.29 26.79 -14.90
CA GLU A 36 7.14 26.83 -13.70
C GLU A 36 6.50 26.10 -12.53
N ARG A 37 5.18 26.25 -12.33
CA ARG A 37 4.44 25.46 -11.33
C ARG A 37 4.53 23.95 -11.58
N HIS A 38 4.73 23.52 -12.83
CA HIS A 38 4.89 22.11 -13.20
C HIS A 38 6.35 21.61 -13.15
N PHE A 39 7.36 22.47 -12.98
CA PHE A 39 8.71 21.99 -12.66
C PHE A 39 8.74 21.32 -11.29
N ILE A 40 7.94 21.81 -10.34
CA ILE A 40 7.73 21.16 -9.04
C ILE A 40 7.17 19.73 -9.23
N CYS A 41 6.26 19.52 -10.19
CA CYS A 41 5.77 18.16 -10.50
C CYS A 41 6.89 17.20 -10.93
N ALA A 42 7.88 17.71 -11.66
CA ALA A 42 9.03 16.91 -12.09
C ALA A 42 9.98 16.63 -10.91
N GLU A 43 10.22 17.62 -10.05
CA GLU A 43 11.05 17.48 -8.84
C GLU A 43 10.45 16.54 -7.80
N LEU A 44 9.12 16.44 -7.74
CA LEU A 44 8.39 15.57 -6.83
C LEU A 44 7.97 14.23 -7.45
N ALA A 45 8.33 13.96 -8.71
CA ALA A 45 7.79 12.81 -9.45
C ALA A 45 8.15 11.47 -8.80
N ASP A 46 9.43 11.28 -8.46
CA ASP A 46 9.92 10.03 -7.86
C ASP A 46 9.34 9.82 -6.46
N ASP A 47 9.24 10.89 -5.66
CA ASP A 47 8.67 10.83 -4.31
C ASP A 47 7.17 10.54 -4.35
N LYS A 48 6.45 11.10 -5.32
CA LYS A 48 5.04 10.77 -5.55
C LYS A 48 4.89 9.30 -5.95
N GLN A 49 5.74 8.79 -6.83
CA GLN A 49 5.69 7.39 -7.25
C GLN A 49 5.87 6.44 -6.07
N ILE A 50 6.75 6.77 -5.11
CA ILE A 50 6.90 5.99 -3.86
C ILE A 50 5.58 5.91 -3.10
N VAL A 51 4.87 7.02 -2.91
CA VAL A 51 3.60 7.02 -2.17
C VAL A 51 2.49 6.32 -2.95
N ASP A 52 2.41 6.53 -4.26
CA ASP A 52 1.46 5.84 -5.14
C ASP A 52 1.68 4.31 -5.06
N ASP A 53 2.94 3.86 -5.10
CA ASP A 53 3.30 2.44 -4.96
C ASP A 53 2.88 1.89 -3.59
N CYS A 54 3.07 2.66 -2.51
CA CYS A 54 2.61 2.27 -1.17
C CYS A 54 1.08 2.11 -1.10
N LEU A 55 0.33 3.04 -1.68
CA LEU A 55 -1.13 2.96 -1.75
C LEU A 55 -1.58 1.76 -2.59
N GLU A 56 -0.93 1.52 -3.73
CA GLU A 56 -1.27 0.40 -4.61
C GLU A 56 -0.91 -0.95 -3.98
N LEU A 57 0.30 -1.12 -3.45
CA LEU A 57 0.79 -2.33 -2.78
C LEU A 57 0.15 -2.57 -1.40
N GLY A 58 -0.48 -1.55 -0.82
CA GLY A 58 -1.28 -1.70 0.38
C GLY A 58 -2.56 -2.51 0.15
N GLN A 59 -3.15 -2.40 -1.05
CA GLN A 59 -4.43 -3.01 -1.43
C GLN A 59 -4.32 -4.43 -2.01
N LYS A 60 -3.10 -4.92 -2.21
CA LYS A 60 -2.81 -6.22 -2.83
C LYS A 60 -1.56 -6.81 -2.19
N VAL A 61 -1.39 -8.12 -2.29
CA VAL A 61 -0.14 -8.74 -1.83
C VAL A 61 0.52 -9.43 -3.04
N PRO A 62 1.80 -9.12 -3.34
CA PRO A 62 2.48 -9.66 -4.51
C PRO A 62 2.87 -11.12 -4.31
N CYS A 63 2.81 -11.90 -5.39
CA CYS A 63 3.42 -13.22 -5.44
C CYS A 63 4.94 -13.11 -5.16
N PRO A 64 5.49 -13.87 -4.20
CA PRO A 64 6.92 -13.79 -3.86
C PRO A 64 7.85 -14.30 -4.96
N GLN A 65 7.33 -14.99 -5.98
CA GLN A 65 8.15 -15.49 -7.10
C GLN A 65 8.16 -14.56 -8.31
N CYS A 66 6.99 -14.10 -8.78
CA CYS A 66 6.88 -13.33 -10.02
C CYS A 66 6.38 -11.89 -9.84
N GLY A 67 6.03 -11.48 -8.62
CA GLY A 67 5.55 -10.12 -8.34
C GLY A 67 4.11 -9.83 -8.79
N LEU A 68 3.42 -10.76 -9.46
CA LEU A 68 2.00 -10.57 -9.79
C LEU A 68 1.22 -10.39 -8.49
N ALA A 69 0.60 -9.22 -8.34
CA ALA A 69 -0.14 -8.85 -7.15
C ALA A 69 -1.63 -8.88 -7.43
N GLY A 70 -2.38 -9.42 -6.48
CA GLY A 70 -3.83 -9.48 -6.53
C GLY A 70 -4.43 -9.21 -5.17
N ARG A 71 -5.72 -8.92 -5.15
CA ARG A 71 -6.51 -8.88 -3.93
C ARG A 71 -7.15 -10.25 -3.71
N LYS A 72 -7.02 -10.79 -2.51
CA LYS A 72 -7.67 -12.03 -2.09
C LYS A 72 -9.19 -11.84 -1.99
N ASP A 73 -9.95 -12.92 -2.18
CA ASP A 73 -11.40 -13.04 -1.94
C ASP A 73 -11.72 -13.59 -0.53
N HIS A 74 -12.92 -14.12 -0.31
CA HIS A 74 -13.35 -14.73 0.96
C HIS A 74 -12.85 -16.19 1.15
N ALA A 75 -11.79 -16.60 0.43
CA ALA A 75 -11.21 -17.94 0.59
C ALA A 75 -10.21 -18.01 1.77
N CYS A 76 -9.48 -19.12 1.91
CA CYS A 76 -8.38 -19.20 2.89
C CYS A 76 -7.20 -18.27 2.50
N THR A 77 -6.27 -18.02 3.42
CA THR A 77 -5.07 -17.19 3.17
C THR A 77 -4.05 -17.82 2.22
N HIS A 78 -4.23 -19.06 1.76
CA HIS A 78 -3.34 -19.69 0.77
C HIS A 78 -3.75 -19.29 -0.65
N MET A 79 -2.81 -18.70 -1.38
CA MET A 79 -2.96 -18.27 -2.76
C MET A 79 -2.17 -19.18 -3.69
N ALA A 80 -2.66 -19.35 -4.92
CA ALA A 80 -1.91 -19.93 -6.03
C ALA A 80 -1.75 -18.87 -7.11
N CYS A 81 -0.51 -18.56 -7.49
CA CYS A 81 -0.26 -17.56 -8.53
C CYS A 81 -0.71 -18.09 -9.90
N PRO A 82 -1.60 -17.39 -10.64
CA PRO A 82 -2.06 -17.87 -11.95
C PRO A 82 -0.97 -17.82 -13.03
N THR A 83 0.12 -17.06 -12.81
CA THR A 83 1.22 -16.91 -13.78
C THR A 83 2.34 -17.93 -13.59
N CYS A 84 2.78 -18.15 -12.35
CA CYS A 84 3.92 -19.03 -12.05
C CYS A 84 3.57 -20.26 -11.20
N ALA A 85 2.29 -20.46 -10.86
CA ALA A 85 1.79 -21.53 -10.00
C ALA A 85 2.34 -21.56 -8.56
N GLN A 86 3.15 -20.57 -8.13
CA GLN A 86 3.64 -20.47 -6.76
C GLN A 86 2.49 -20.49 -5.75
N LEU A 87 2.58 -21.40 -4.77
CA LEU A 87 1.73 -21.40 -3.59
C LEU A 87 2.36 -20.53 -2.51
N TRP A 88 1.58 -19.62 -1.93
CA TRP A 88 2.07 -18.67 -0.92
C TRP A 88 0.95 -18.21 0.03
N CYS A 89 1.32 -17.66 1.18
CA CYS A 89 0.37 -17.15 2.16
C CYS A 89 0.13 -15.65 1.94
N TYR A 90 -1.12 -15.28 1.65
CA TYR A 90 -1.55 -13.89 1.46
C TYR A 90 -1.28 -13.00 2.69
N PHE A 91 -1.33 -13.58 3.89
CA PHE A 91 -1.15 -12.84 5.14
C PHE A 91 0.30 -12.38 5.33
N CYS A 92 1.28 -13.28 5.18
CA CYS A 92 2.69 -12.98 5.41
C CYS A 92 3.53 -12.77 4.14
N GLY A 93 2.97 -13.04 2.96
CA GLY A 93 3.67 -12.92 1.67
C GLY A 93 4.68 -14.04 1.38
N LYS A 94 4.89 -14.99 2.30
CA LYS A 94 5.91 -16.06 2.17
C LYS A 94 5.40 -17.25 1.36
N LYS A 95 6.30 -17.98 0.73
CA LYS A 95 5.95 -19.20 0.00
C LYS A 95 5.56 -20.31 0.97
N VAL A 96 4.71 -21.23 0.54
CA VAL A 96 4.34 -22.40 1.35
C VAL A 96 5.57 -23.29 1.62
N GLU A 97 6.45 -23.44 0.63
CA GLU A 97 7.71 -24.20 0.76
C GLU A 97 8.68 -23.61 1.79
N ASP A 98 8.58 -22.32 2.11
CA ASP A 98 9.41 -21.68 3.14
C ASP A 98 8.94 -22.03 4.57
N GLY A 99 7.76 -22.67 4.71
CA GLY A 99 7.05 -22.79 5.99
C GLY A 99 7.06 -24.16 6.66
N THR A 100 7.19 -25.24 5.87
CA THR A 100 7.21 -26.70 6.18
C THR A 100 6.64 -27.45 4.96
N ASP A 101 7.01 -28.71 4.71
CA ASP A 101 6.59 -29.49 3.51
C ASP A 101 5.07 -29.72 3.35
N GLU A 102 4.25 -29.42 4.37
CA GLU A 102 2.80 -29.59 4.32
C GLU A 102 2.05 -28.26 4.12
N LYS A 103 1.09 -28.27 3.17
CA LYS A 103 0.29 -27.10 2.74
C LYS A 103 -0.32 -26.27 3.88
N TYR A 104 -0.68 -26.90 5.00
CA TYR A 104 -1.39 -26.26 6.12
C TYR A 104 -0.56 -26.16 7.41
N ALA A 105 0.67 -26.66 7.42
CA ALA A 105 1.50 -26.65 8.62
C ALA A 105 1.91 -25.22 9.04
N HIS A 106 1.76 -24.24 8.14
CA HIS A 106 1.93 -22.82 8.45
C HIS A 106 0.80 -22.23 9.35
N ASN A 107 -0.36 -22.90 9.46
CA ASN A 107 -1.48 -22.42 10.27
C ASN A 107 -1.63 -23.15 11.61
N VAL A 108 -0.84 -24.20 11.85
CA VAL A 108 -0.88 -24.95 13.10
C VAL A 108 -0.38 -24.05 14.24
N ASP A 109 -1.15 -24.00 15.32
CA ASP A 109 -0.89 -23.20 16.53
C ASP A 109 -0.64 -21.70 16.24
N TRP A 110 -1.26 -21.16 15.19
CA TRP A 110 -1.04 -19.76 14.78
C TRP A 110 -1.39 -18.75 15.86
N ASN A 111 -2.35 -19.06 16.71
CA ASN A 111 -2.78 -18.25 17.84
C ASN A 111 -1.76 -18.22 18.99
N CYS A 112 -0.82 -19.15 19.02
CA CYS A 112 0.21 -19.26 20.06
C CYS A 112 1.63 -19.07 19.50
N ASN A 113 1.78 -18.88 18.18
CA ASN A 113 3.09 -18.80 17.53
C ASN A 113 3.14 -17.61 16.56
N PRO A 114 3.95 -16.57 16.86
CA PRO A 114 4.02 -15.36 16.04
C PRO A 114 4.60 -15.59 14.63
N ASN A 115 5.19 -16.76 14.36
CA ASN A 115 5.73 -17.11 13.05
C ASN A 115 4.74 -17.86 12.15
N ARG A 116 3.50 -18.04 12.61
CA ARG A 116 2.44 -18.79 11.94
C ARG A 116 1.28 -17.83 11.63
N CYS A 117 0.50 -18.14 10.60
CA CYS A 117 -0.57 -17.27 10.13
C CYS A 117 -1.93 -17.95 10.22
N PRO A 118 -3.02 -17.19 10.43
CA PRO A 118 -4.35 -17.75 10.43
C PRO A 118 -4.71 -18.32 9.05
N MET A 119 -5.53 -19.37 9.04
CA MET A 119 -6.05 -19.95 7.79
C MET A 119 -7.12 -19.04 7.17
N TYR A 120 -7.90 -18.36 8.00
CA TYR A 120 -8.88 -17.33 7.60
C TYR A 120 -8.68 -16.07 8.43
N LEU A 121 -8.79 -14.89 7.82
CA LEU A 121 -8.57 -13.61 8.53
C LEU A 121 -9.53 -13.43 9.70
N ARG A 122 -10.78 -13.90 9.59
CA ARG A 122 -11.76 -13.83 10.69
C ARG A 122 -11.32 -14.53 11.98
N GLN A 123 -10.41 -15.51 11.89
CA GLN A 123 -9.91 -16.22 13.07
C GLN A 123 -9.09 -15.29 13.98
N ILE A 124 -8.60 -14.16 13.45
CA ILE A 124 -7.87 -13.18 14.26
C ILE A 124 -8.77 -12.56 15.33
N ALA A 125 -10.08 -12.40 15.05
CA ALA A 125 -11.04 -11.91 16.03
C ALA A 125 -11.21 -12.87 17.24
N ASP A 126 -10.81 -14.14 17.12
CA ASP A 126 -10.85 -15.09 18.24
C ASP A 126 -9.74 -14.81 19.29
N VAL A 127 -8.72 -14.00 18.95
CA VAL A 127 -7.55 -13.73 19.82
C VAL A 127 -7.23 -12.24 20.00
N ASP A 128 -7.75 -11.38 19.12
CA ASP A 128 -7.53 -9.94 19.11
C ASP A 128 -8.84 -9.19 18.82
N ASP A 129 -9.50 -8.74 19.88
CA ASP A 129 -10.81 -8.05 19.86
C ASP A 129 -10.85 -6.76 19.00
N ARG A 130 -9.70 -6.26 18.53
CA ARG A 130 -9.64 -5.12 17.59
C ARG A 130 -10.05 -5.51 16.18
N TRP A 131 -10.07 -6.81 15.87
CA TRP A 131 -10.46 -7.31 14.56
C TRP A 131 -11.97 -7.54 14.49
N PRO A 132 -12.60 -7.19 13.36
CA PRO A 132 -14.03 -7.42 13.16
C PRO A 132 -14.34 -8.91 13.04
N ASP A 133 -15.58 -9.30 13.33
CA ASP A 133 -16.03 -10.70 13.34
C ASP A 133 -16.45 -11.23 11.95
N ASN A 134 -16.51 -10.36 10.94
CA ASN A 134 -16.85 -10.72 9.56
C ASN A 134 -15.63 -10.67 8.64
N GLU A 135 -15.67 -11.47 7.58
CA GLU A 135 -14.54 -11.70 6.69
C GLU A 135 -14.17 -10.49 5.81
N GLU A 136 -15.17 -9.73 5.37
CA GLU A 136 -14.97 -8.55 4.53
C GLU A 136 -14.26 -7.44 5.30
N ASP A 137 -14.76 -7.08 6.49
CA ASP A 137 -14.16 -6.06 7.32
C ASP A 137 -12.77 -6.50 7.83
N CYS A 138 -12.57 -7.79 8.07
CA CYS A 138 -11.24 -8.33 8.39
C CYS A 138 -10.25 -8.07 7.26
N LEU A 139 -10.66 -8.30 6.01
CA LEU A 139 -9.83 -8.03 4.84
C LEU A 139 -9.55 -6.53 4.69
N VAL A 140 -10.55 -5.67 4.92
CA VAL A 140 -10.39 -4.21 4.93
C VAL A 140 -9.39 -3.78 6.01
N ARG A 141 -9.52 -4.29 7.24
CA ARG A 141 -8.61 -3.99 8.35
C ARG A 141 -7.18 -4.44 8.06
N PHE A 142 -7.00 -5.64 7.51
CA PHE A 142 -5.70 -6.15 7.08
C PHE A 142 -5.03 -5.20 6.07
N HIS A 143 -5.76 -4.81 5.02
CA HIS A 143 -5.24 -3.89 4.01
C HIS A 143 -4.99 -2.49 4.56
N ARG A 144 -5.81 -2.00 5.48
CA ARG A 144 -5.58 -0.72 6.17
C ARG A 144 -4.27 -0.73 6.96
N ILE A 145 -4.05 -1.73 7.80
CA ILE A 145 -2.81 -1.88 8.59
C ILE A 145 -1.59 -1.97 7.65
N ARG A 146 -1.69 -2.80 6.61
CA ARG A 146 -0.60 -2.95 5.62
C ARG A 146 -0.28 -1.64 4.92
N THR A 147 -1.30 -0.92 4.44
CA THR A 147 -1.12 0.36 3.74
C THR A 147 -0.48 1.40 4.66
N LEU A 148 -0.94 1.50 5.92
CA LEU A 148 -0.35 2.39 6.90
C LEU A 148 1.12 2.06 7.19
N GLY A 149 1.49 0.78 7.24
CA GLY A 149 2.89 0.35 7.36
C GLY A 149 3.75 0.84 6.21
N LEU A 150 3.31 0.64 4.97
CA LEU A 150 4.02 1.10 3.78
C LEU A 150 4.10 2.64 3.72
N LEU A 151 3.03 3.35 4.12
CA LEU A 151 3.03 4.81 4.18
C LEU A 151 3.97 5.34 5.28
N ARG A 152 4.07 4.65 6.42
CA ARG A 152 5.02 4.99 7.48
C ARG A 152 6.46 4.79 7.01
N GLU A 153 6.76 3.70 6.30
CA GLU A 153 8.07 3.48 5.68
C GLU A 153 8.41 4.57 4.65
N ALA A 154 7.44 4.98 3.83
CA ALA A 154 7.61 6.09 2.89
C ALA A 154 7.86 7.42 3.62
N PHE A 155 7.13 7.67 4.71
CA PHE A 155 7.31 8.84 5.55
C PHE A 155 8.71 8.88 6.18
N ASP A 156 9.18 7.76 6.74
CA ASP A 156 10.52 7.66 7.33
C ASP A 156 11.62 7.88 6.29
N LYS A 157 11.40 7.40 5.05
CA LYS A 157 12.33 7.56 3.93
C LYS A 157 12.41 8.99 3.39
N LEU A 158 11.26 9.66 3.23
CA LEU A 158 11.16 10.97 2.58
C LEU A 158 11.28 12.13 3.60
N GLY A 159 10.88 11.90 4.85
CA GLY A 159 10.80 12.89 5.91
C GLY A 159 9.56 13.79 5.81
N GLN A 160 9.15 14.36 6.95
CA GLN A 160 7.96 15.21 7.10
C GLN A 160 7.89 16.33 6.05
N ASN A 161 8.99 17.07 5.84
CA ASN A 161 8.98 18.23 4.95
C ASN A 161 8.63 17.85 3.51
N ARG A 162 9.16 16.72 3.00
CA ARG A 162 8.87 16.24 1.64
C ARG A 162 7.46 15.69 1.55
N MET A 163 7.02 14.96 2.57
CA MET A 163 5.66 14.44 2.66
C MET A 163 4.60 15.57 2.68
N ASP A 164 4.85 16.66 3.43
CA ASP A 164 3.99 17.85 3.45
C ASP A 164 3.97 18.57 2.10
N GLU A 165 5.11 18.62 1.41
CA GLU A 165 5.22 19.21 0.07
C GLU A 165 4.43 18.42 -0.96
N LEU A 166 4.53 17.08 -0.93
CA LEU A 166 3.75 16.19 -1.78
C LEU A 166 2.25 16.33 -1.53
N ASP A 167 1.81 16.30 -0.27
CA ASP A 167 0.39 16.40 0.05
C ASP A 167 -0.16 17.78 -0.32
N ARG A 168 0.57 18.86 -0.06
CA ARG A 168 0.17 20.21 -0.50
C ARG A 168 0.04 20.33 -2.02
N HIS A 169 0.91 19.65 -2.77
CA HIS A 169 0.97 19.79 -4.23
C HIS A 169 0.00 18.83 -4.96
N PHE A 170 -0.11 17.58 -4.50
CA PHE A 170 -0.88 16.53 -5.14
C PHE A 170 -2.14 16.10 -4.37
N ASN A 171 -2.32 16.55 -3.12
CA ASN A 171 -3.35 16.09 -2.20
C ASN A 171 -3.32 14.56 -1.99
N ILE A 172 -2.16 13.93 -2.03
CA ILE A 172 -2.05 12.45 -2.00
C ILE A 172 -2.62 11.83 -0.72
N ILE A 173 -2.38 12.42 0.46
CA ILE A 173 -2.87 11.90 1.73
C ILE A 173 -4.28 12.46 1.97
N SER A 174 -4.46 13.76 1.77
CA SER A 174 -5.76 14.44 1.96
C SER A 174 -6.88 13.95 1.03
N SER A 175 -6.54 13.37 -0.13
CA SER A 175 -7.50 12.71 -1.04
C SER A 175 -7.63 11.20 -0.80
N SER A 176 -6.83 10.63 0.08
CA SER A 176 -6.89 9.23 0.48
C SER A 176 -7.76 9.02 1.71
N ASP A 177 -8.14 7.78 1.99
CA ASP A 177 -8.87 7.40 3.22
C ASP A 177 -7.94 7.27 4.45
N PHE A 178 -6.79 7.96 4.45
CA PHE A 178 -5.78 7.91 5.51
C PHE A 178 -5.47 9.31 6.04
N THR A 179 -5.14 9.39 7.33
CA THR A 179 -4.72 10.64 7.98
C THR A 179 -3.27 10.58 8.45
N TRP A 180 -2.65 11.74 8.65
CA TRP A 180 -1.29 11.82 9.22
C TRP A 180 -1.19 11.19 10.60
N ASP A 181 -2.20 11.38 11.44
CA ASP A 181 -2.26 10.79 12.78
C ASP A 181 -2.22 9.26 12.71
N GLU A 182 -2.99 8.66 11.81
CA GLU A 182 -2.97 7.20 11.60
C GLU A 182 -1.62 6.72 11.07
N ILE A 183 -1.06 7.41 10.07
CA ILE A 183 0.24 7.04 9.49
C ILE A 183 1.32 7.03 10.58
N LEU A 184 1.34 8.02 11.47
CA LEU A 184 2.40 8.19 12.46
C LEU A 184 2.17 7.43 13.77
N HIS A 185 0.91 7.25 14.18
CA HIS A 185 0.58 6.86 15.55
C HIS A 185 -0.30 5.61 15.67
N GLU A 186 -0.93 5.14 14.59
CA GLU A 186 -1.72 3.89 14.63
C GLU A 186 -0.83 2.71 15.02
N ASP A 187 -1.35 1.81 15.86
CA ASP A 187 -0.67 0.55 16.15
C ASP A 187 -0.81 -0.41 14.97
N LEU A 188 0.32 -0.64 14.29
CA LEU A 188 0.41 -1.51 13.11
C LEU A 188 0.70 -2.97 13.46
N THR A 189 0.68 -3.33 14.74
CA THR A 189 0.78 -4.73 15.18
C THR A 189 -0.41 -5.51 14.61
N LEU A 190 -0.14 -6.39 13.64
CA LEU A 190 -1.17 -7.17 12.96
C LEU A 190 -2.01 -8.01 13.92
N ILE A 191 -1.38 -8.77 14.83
CA ILE A 191 -2.06 -9.63 15.80
C ILE A 191 -1.46 -9.39 17.17
N ARG A 192 -2.29 -9.03 18.16
CA ARG A 192 -1.91 -9.02 19.58
C ARG A 192 -2.30 -10.35 20.21
N CYS A 193 -1.34 -11.21 20.52
CA CYS A 193 -1.60 -12.40 21.32
C CYS A 193 -1.85 -11.98 22.77
N THR A 194 -3.07 -12.18 23.26
CA THR A 194 -3.39 -12.07 24.69
C THR A 194 -3.31 -13.46 25.30
N ASP A 195 -2.40 -13.68 26.26
CA ASP A 195 -2.41 -14.96 26.96
C ASP A 195 -3.66 -15.03 27.83
N SER A 196 -4.19 -16.23 28.06
CA SER A 196 -5.35 -16.47 28.94
C SER A 196 -5.14 -16.00 30.39
N SER A 197 -3.92 -15.61 30.75
CA SER A 197 -3.55 -15.00 32.02
C SER A 197 -3.60 -13.46 32.02
N GLY A 198 -3.92 -12.82 30.90
CA GLY A 198 -3.78 -11.38 30.68
C GLY A 198 -2.31 -10.92 30.57
N THR A 199 -1.35 -11.86 30.60
CA THR A 199 0.07 -11.55 30.41
C THR A 199 0.34 -11.50 28.91
N ARG A 200 1.11 -10.50 28.44
CA ARG A 200 1.55 -10.50 27.04
C ARG A 200 2.53 -11.65 26.83
N CYS A 201 2.26 -12.53 25.87
CA CYS A 201 3.25 -13.50 25.39
C CYS A 201 4.52 -12.72 25.00
N GLY A 202 5.63 -13.04 25.65
CA GLY A 202 6.90 -12.31 25.52
C GLY A 202 7.38 -12.25 24.07
N SER A 203 7.85 -11.07 23.68
CA SER A 203 8.46 -10.74 22.38
C SER A 203 9.70 -11.56 22.09
#